data_AF-A0A972FZ23-F1
#
_entry.id   AF-A0A972FZ23-F1
#
_cell.length_a   1.000
_cell.length_b   1.000
_cell.length_c   1.000
_cell.angle_alpha   90.00
_cell.angle_beta   90.00
_cell.angle_gamma   90.00
#
_symmetry.space_group_name_H-M   'P 1'
#
loop_
_entity.id
_entity.type
_entity.pdbx_description
1 polymer ?
#
loop_
_entity_poly.entity_id
_entity_poly.type
_entity_poly.pdbx_seq_one_letter_code
_entity_poly.pdbx_strand_id
1 'polypeptide(L)'
;MTSPVSSAVPVQVSPTRETDKNGTSQMSWPKVFVLFWRAEFKRYFSRFLRRNYAGPEEVSFYYNVRYQTAVNWWDGVNAPNGSATSMADAMHPGCLREMREEAYRDWVGGNDRAA
;
A
#
# COMPACT_ATOMS: atom_id res chain seq x y z
N MET A 1 46.89 16.20 40.97
CA MET A 1 45.76 17.07 40.57
C MET A 1 46.25 17.78 39.31
N THR A 2 45.77 17.55 38.08
CA THR A 2 44.39 17.42 37.58
C THR A 2 44.37 16.64 36.25
N SER A 3 43.27 15.93 36.01
CA SER A 3 42.99 15.01 34.90
C SER A 3 42.71 15.69 33.55
N PRO A 4 42.82 14.98 32.40
CA PRO A 4 42.31 15.46 31.12
C PRO A 4 40.79 15.23 31.00
N VAL A 5 40.03 16.25 30.60
CA VAL A 5 38.60 16.14 30.28
C VAL A 5 38.43 15.68 28.84
N SER A 6 37.98 14.45 28.68
CA SER A 6 37.47 13.87 27.44
C SER A 6 36.08 14.45 27.16
N SER A 7 35.94 15.21 26.06
CA SER A 7 34.64 15.73 25.62
C SER A 7 34.05 14.78 24.59
N ALA A 8 33.16 13.90 25.04
CA ALA A 8 32.35 13.06 24.18
C ALA A 8 31.30 13.93 23.47
N VAL A 9 31.30 13.92 22.14
CA VAL A 9 30.26 14.55 21.31
C VAL A 9 29.00 13.69 21.41
N PRO A 10 27.85 14.20 21.89
CA PRO A 10 26.62 13.46 21.81
C PRO A 10 26.13 13.42 20.36
N VAL A 11 26.15 12.22 19.78
CA VAL A 11 25.50 11.87 18.52
C VAL A 11 24.00 12.21 18.63
N GLN A 12 23.53 13.04 17.71
CA GLN A 12 22.13 13.42 17.54
C GLN A 12 21.24 12.18 17.39
N VAL A 13 20.38 11.94 18.38
CA VAL A 13 19.22 11.06 18.21
C VAL A 13 18.00 11.95 18.09
N SER A 14 17.59 12.22 16.85
CA SER A 14 16.28 12.85 16.59
C SER A 14 15.24 11.76 16.40
N PRO A 15 14.19 11.74 17.23
CA PRO A 15 12.89 11.33 16.74
C PRO A 15 11.86 12.39 17.15
N THR A 16 11.85 13.54 16.47
CA THR A 16 10.74 14.46 16.61
C THR A 16 9.63 13.97 15.69
N ARG A 17 8.74 13.15 16.26
CA ARG A 17 7.42 12.85 15.71
C ARG A 17 6.65 14.17 15.66
N GLU A 18 6.64 14.83 14.52
CA GLU A 18 5.68 15.91 14.27
C GLU A 18 4.29 15.29 14.09
N THR A 19 3.50 15.33 15.16
CA THR A 19 2.05 15.21 15.06
C THR A 19 1.52 16.50 14.45
N ASP A 20 0.92 16.40 13.28
CA ASP A 20 0.14 17.46 12.67
C ASP A 20 -1.08 17.79 13.54
N LYS A 21 -1.47 19.06 13.56
CA LYS A 21 -2.54 19.60 14.43
C LYS A 21 -3.96 19.08 14.08
N ASN A 22 -4.07 18.19 13.09
CA ASN A 22 -5.33 17.63 12.59
C ASN A 22 -5.49 16.13 12.87
N GLY A 23 -4.64 15.53 13.72
CA GLY A 23 -4.89 14.18 14.25
C GLY A 23 -4.93 13.07 13.19
N THR A 24 -4.45 13.34 11.98
CA THR A 24 -4.41 12.35 10.91
C THR A 24 -2.99 11.82 10.88
N SER A 25 -2.70 10.84 11.75
CA SER A 25 -1.38 10.21 11.81
C SER A 25 -0.98 9.66 10.43
N GLN A 26 -0.26 10.46 9.65
CA GLN A 26 0.26 10.09 8.34
C GLN A 26 1.33 9.04 8.54
N MET A 27 0.94 7.77 8.56
CA MET A 27 1.88 6.66 8.62
C MET A 27 2.72 6.67 7.35
N SER A 28 3.99 7.08 7.49
CA SER A 28 4.97 6.89 6.44
C SER A 28 5.33 5.40 6.40
N TRP A 29 5.06 4.77 5.26
CA TRP A 29 5.35 3.35 5.08
C TRP A 29 6.85 3.13 4.81
N PRO A 30 7.45 2.02 5.26
CA PRO A 30 8.83 1.69 4.93
C PRO A 30 9.04 1.68 3.41
N LYS A 31 10.14 2.27 2.92
CA LYS A 31 10.46 2.32 1.47
C LYS A 31 10.44 0.93 0.82
N VAL A 32 10.94 -0.08 1.53
CA VAL A 32 10.99 -1.47 1.08
C VAL A 32 9.58 -2.03 0.86
N PHE A 33 8.64 -1.71 1.76
CA PHE A 33 7.24 -2.05 1.58
C PHE A 33 6.61 -1.33 0.38
N VAL A 34 6.94 -0.06 0.13
CA VAL A 34 6.41 0.66 -1.04
C VAL A 34 6.81 -0.03 -2.35
N LEU A 35 8.04 -0.55 -2.44
CA LEU A 35 8.48 -1.33 -3.61
C LEU A 35 7.72 -2.66 -3.73
N PHE A 36 7.59 -3.39 -2.62
CA PHE A 36 6.77 -4.61 -2.55
C PHE A 36 5.32 -4.35 -2.99
N TRP A 37 4.70 -3.30 -2.47
CA TRP A 37 3.33 -2.90 -2.82
C TRP A 37 3.18 -2.65 -4.31
N ARG A 38 4.13 -1.95 -4.95
CA ARG A 38 4.09 -1.71 -6.39
C ARG A 38 4.19 -3.00 -7.20
N ALA A 39 5.01 -3.96 -6.75
CA ALA A 39 5.15 -5.25 -7.41
C ALA A 39 3.88 -6.11 -7.28
N GLU A 40 3.26 -6.10 -6.10
CA GLU A 40 2.12 -6.96 -5.76
C GLU A 40 0.75 -6.32 -6.00
N PHE A 41 0.68 -5.03 -6.35
CA PHE A 41 -0.57 -4.29 -6.43
C PHE A 41 -1.63 -4.99 -7.29
N LYS A 42 -1.25 -5.52 -8.46
CA LYS A 42 -2.15 -6.24 -9.36
C LYS A 42 -2.80 -7.46 -8.70
N ARG A 43 -2.09 -8.15 -7.80
CA ARG A 43 -2.61 -9.31 -7.05
C ARG A 43 -3.73 -8.88 -6.10
N TYR A 44 -3.52 -7.80 -5.35
CA TYR A 44 -4.52 -7.28 -4.42
C TYR A 44 -5.71 -6.66 -5.14
N PHE A 45 -5.48 -5.93 -6.24
CA PHE A 45 -6.57 -5.37 -7.04
C PHE A 45 -7.43 -6.47 -7.67
N SER A 46 -6.81 -7.52 -8.21
CA SER A 46 -7.49 -8.71 -8.72
C SER A 46 -8.34 -9.41 -7.66
N ARG A 47 -7.82 -9.55 -6.42
CA ARG A 47 -8.61 -10.07 -5.27
C ARG A 47 -9.78 -9.15 -4.92
N PHE A 48 -9.56 -7.84 -4.89
CA PHE A 48 -10.62 -6.85 -4.65
C PHE A 48 -11.73 -7.01 -5.68
N LEU A 49 -11.41 -7.10 -6.97
CA LEU A 49 -12.42 -7.29 -8.01
C LEU A 49 -13.24 -8.56 -7.79
N ARG A 50 -12.58 -9.69 -7.53
CA ARG A 50 -13.26 -10.98 -7.26
C ARG A 50 -14.13 -10.99 -6.02
N ARG A 51 -13.89 -10.10 -5.05
CA ARG A 51 -14.71 -9.98 -3.83
C ARG A 51 -15.93 -9.08 -4.03
N ASN A 52 -15.89 -8.15 -4.99
CA ASN A 52 -16.89 -7.07 -5.11
C ASN A 52 -17.74 -7.16 -6.38
N TYR A 53 -17.31 -7.94 -7.38
CA TYR A 53 -18.02 -8.11 -8.65
C TYR A 53 -18.19 -9.61 -8.95
N ALA A 54 -19.22 -9.95 -9.71
CA ALA A 54 -19.57 -11.30 -10.13
C ALA A 54 -18.63 -11.87 -11.19
N GLY A 55 -18.03 -11.00 -12.02
CA GLY A 55 -17.17 -11.44 -13.12
C GLY A 55 -16.52 -10.29 -13.90
N PRO A 56 -15.62 -10.62 -14.85
CA PRO A 56 -14.96 -9.62 -15.70
C PRO A 56 -15.94 -8.84 -16.61
N GLU A 57 -17.11 -9.40 -16.93
CA GLU A 57 -18.17 -8.71 -17.68
C GLU A 57 -18.67 -7.50 -16.89
N GLU A 58 -19.00 -7.71 -15.61
CA GLU A 58 -19.49 -6.66 -14.71
C GLU A 58 -18.40 -5.61 -14.46
N VAL A 59 -17.14 -6.04 -14.28
CA VAL A 59 -16.00 -5.13 -14.18
C VAL A 59 -15.86 -4.28 -15.46
N SER A 60 -16.01 -4.88 -16.64
CA SER A 60 -15.91 -4.13 -17.90
C SER A 60 -16.98 -3.05 -18.03
N PHE A 61 -18.19 -3.35 -17.54
CA PHE A 61 -19.30 -2.41 -17.50
C PHE A 61 -19.05 -1.25 -16.52
N TYR A 62 -18.76 -1.53 -15.25
CA TYR A 62 -18.61 -0.48 -14.23
C TYR A 62 -17.41 0.44 -14.49
N TYR A 63 -16.28 -0.11 -14.95
CA TYR A 63 -15.09 0.68 -15.21
C TYR A 63 -15.05 1.25 -16.63
N ASN A 64 -16.07 0.96 -17.46
CA ASN A 64 -16.16 1.36 -18.86
C ASN A 64 -14.88 1.05 -19.65
N VAL A 65 -14.40 -0.18 -19.53
CA VAL A 65 -13.21 -0.67 -20.22
C VAL A 65 -13.56 -1.83 -21.16
N ARG A 66 -12.65 -2.14 -22.10
CA ARG A 66 -12.81 -3.33 -22.93
C ARG A 66 -12.82 -4.59 -22.05
N TYR A 67 -13.62 -5.58 -22.45
CA TYR A 67 -13.72 -6.86 -21.74
C TYR A 67 -12.35 -7.51 -21.49
N GLN A 68 -11.46 -7.54 -22.48
CA GLN A 68 -10.12 -8.10 -22.30
C GLN A 68 -9.29 -7.37 -21.24
N THR A 69 -9.47 -6.06 -21.08
CA THR A 69 -8.82 -5.30 -20.01
C THR A 69 -9.35 -5.74 -18.65
N ALA A 70 -10.66 -5.94 -18.53
CA ALA A 70 -11.29 -6.44 -17.31
C ALA A 70 -10.82 -7.85 -16.97
N VAL A 71 -10.71 -8.76 -17.96
CA VAL A 71 -10.12 -10.10 -17.78
C VAL A 71 -8.68 -10.00 -17.27
N ASN A 72 -7.85 -9.15 -17.88
CA ASN A 72 -6.46 -8.99 -17.45
C ASN A 72 -6.34 -8.46 -16.01
N TRP A 73 -7.23 -7.56 -15.58
CA TRP A 73 -7.30 -7.11 -14.19
C TRP A 73 -7.84 -8.20 -13.26
N TRP A 74 -8.87 -8.91 -13.70
CA TRP A 74 -9.49 -10.01 -12.97
C TRP A 74 -8.47 -11.12 -12.67
N ASP A 75 -7.64 -11.47 -13.64
CA ASP A 75 -6.60 -12.51 -13.49
C ASP A 75 -5.31 -11.98 -12.86
N GLY A 76 -5.18 -10.66 -12.66
CA GLY A 76 -3.99 -10.04 -12.08
C GLY A 76 -2.78 -10.03 -13.02
N VAL A 77 -3.02 -10.07 -14.34
CA VAL A 77 -1.97 -9.99 -15.38
C VAL A 77 -1.30 -8.62 -15.32
N ASN A 78 -2.10 -7.55 -15.32
CA ASN A 78 -1.65 -6.17 -15.20
C ASN A 78 -2.48 -5.39 -14.18
N ALA A 79 -2.05 -4.17 -13.88
CA ALA A 79 -2.72 -3.28 -12.93
C ALA A 79 -3.57 -2.22 -13.67
N PRO A 80 -4.65 -1.73 -13.04
CA PRO A 80 -5.35 -0.53 -13.48
C PRO A 80 -4.45 0.71 -13.39
N ASN A 81 -4.79 1.73 -14.16
CA ASN A 81 -4.19 3.06 -14.02
C ASN A 81 -4.82 3.85 -12.85
N GLY A 82 -4.26 5.03 -12.57
CA GLY A 82 -4.73 5.90 -11.48
C GLY A 82 -6.22 6.24 -11.55
N SER A 83 -6.75 6.53 -12.74
CA SER A 83 -8.17 6.88 -12.92
C SER A 83 -9.10 5.73 -12.54
N ALA A 84 -8.78 4.51 -12.98
CA ALA A 84 -9.54 3.32 -12.60
C ALA A 84 -9.44 3.03 -11.09
N THR A 85 -8.27 3.23 -10.48
CA THR A 85 -8.15 3.08 -9.02
C THR A 85 -8.94 4.13 -8.24
N SER A 86 -8.99 5.38 -8.71
CA SER A 86 -9.83 6.41 -8.10
C SER A 86 -11.31 6.11 -8.23
N MET A 87 -11.72 5.53 -9.36
CA MET A 87 -13.11 5.08 -9.55
C MET A 87 -13.46 3.92 -8.62
N ALA A 88 -12.54 2.97 -8.41
CA ALA A 88 -12.71 1.89 -7.44
C ALA A 88 -12.95 2.44 -6.02
N ASP A 89 -12.14 3.41 -5.60
CA ASP A 89 -12.27 4.05 -4.28
C ASP A 89 -13.54 4.91 -4.16
N ALA A 90 -14.01 5.51 -5.26
CA ALA A 90 -15.29 6.21 -5.29
C ALA A 90 -16.50 5.27 -5.14
N MET A 91 -16.44 4.07 -5.76
CA MET A 91 -17.50 3.06 -5.65
C MET A 91 -17.43 2.27 -4.34
N HIS A 92 -16.22 2.04 -3.83
CA HIS A 92 -15.94 1.31 -2.60
C HIS A 92 -14.98 2.14 -1.73
N PRO A 93 -15.51 3.08 -0.93
CA PRO A 93 -14.70 4.00 -0.13
C PRO A 93 -13.70 3.29 0.77
N GLY A 94 -12.42 3.60 0.60
CA GLY A 94 -11.34 3.05 1.41
C GLY A 94 -10.78 1.73 0.89
N CYS A 95 -11.26 1.19 -0.23
CA CYS A 95 -10.77 -0.09 -0.75
C CYS A 95 -9.26 -0.07 -1.03
N LEU A 96 -8.70 1.06 -1.49
CA LEU A 96 -7.26 1.19 -1.74
C LEU A 96 -6.46 1.13 -0.43
N ARG A 97 -6.97 1.74 0.63
CA ARG A 97 -6.37 1.68 1.97
C ARG A 97 -6.41 0.25 2.49
N GLU A 98 -7.57 -0.41 2.40
CA GLU A 98 -7.75 -1.79 2.85
C GLU A 98 -6.85 -2.77 2.10
N MET A 99 -6.77 -2.67 0.77
CA MET A 99 -5.84 -3.48 -0.04
C MET A 99 -4.39 -3.27 0.40
N ARG A 100 -3.99 -2.02 0.68
CA ARG A 100 -2.63 -1.71 1.16
C ARG A 100 -2.37 -2.22 2.57
N GLU A 101 -3.36 -2.17 3.46
CA GLU A 101 -3.27 -2.74 4.82
C GLU A 101 -3.21 -4.27 4.78
N GLU A 102 -3.99 -4.93 3.93
CA GLU A 102 -3.88 -6.38 3.65
C GLU A 102 -2.47 -6.72 3.16
N ALA A 103 -1.95 -5.93 2.22
CA ALA A 103 -0.61 -6.13 1.70
C ALA A 103 0.49 -5.96 2.74
N TYR A 104 0.33 -4.99 3.64
CA TYR A 104 1.28 -4.77 4.71
C TYR A 104 1.29 -5.94 5.69
N ARG A 105 0.11 -6.47 6.04
CA ARG A 105 -0.01 -7.63 6.92
C ARG A 105 0.66 -8.87 6.30
N ASP A 106 0.43 -9.12 5.02
CA ASP A 106 1.07 -10.21 4.28
C ASP A 106 2.59 -10.03 4.21
N TRP A 107 3.08 -8.80 4.01
CA TRP A 107 4.50 -8.49 3.94
C TRP A 107 5.21 -8.71 5.29
N VAL A 108 4.65 -8.20 6.39
CA VAL A 108 5.20 -8.41 7.74
C VAL A 108 5.18 -9.89 8.11
N GLY A 109 4.02 -10.55 7.94
CA GLY A 109 3.88 -11.97 8.28
C GLY A 109 4.71 -12.92 7.41
N GLY A 110 5.08 -12.51 6.19
CA GLY A 110 6.03 -13.22 5.34
C GLY A 110 7.49 -13.01 5.78
N ASN A 111 7.83 -11.81 6.23
CA ASN A 111 9.19 -11.47 6.67
C ASN A 111 9.55 -12.15 8.00
N ASP A 112 8.57 -12.30 8.92
CA ASP A 112 8.77 -12.97 10.22
C ASP A 112 8.98 -14.49 10.10
N ARG A 113 8.64 -15.09 8.95
CA ARG A 113 8.86 -16.53 8.68
C ARG A 113 10.21 -16.83 8.03
N ALA A 114 10.93 -15.79 7.60
CA ALA A 114 12.22 -15.92 6.93
C ALA A 114 13.42 -15.60 7.86
N ALA A 115 13.14 -15.18 9.10
CA ALA A 115 14.12 -14.92 10.16
C ALA A 115 14.12 -16.06 11.20
#